data_AF-J6IYR2-F1
#
_entry.id   AF-J6IYR2-F1
#
_cell.length_a   1.000
_cell.length_b   1.000
_cell.length_c   1.000
_cell.angle_alpha   90.00
_cell.angle_beta   90.00
_cell.angle_gamma   90.00
#
_symmetry.space_group_name_H-M   'P 1'
#
loop_
_entity.id
_entity.type
_entity.pdbx_description
1 polymer ?
#
loop_
_entity_poly.entity_id
_entity_poly.type
_entity_poly.pdbx_seq_one_letter_code
_entity_poly.pdbx_strand_id
1 'polypeptide(L)' 'MHTTAKVAVASLIVGTIFGHFGITLETLANELGLSFERVGALVERAFGWAMPNLVLGAVIIVPIWALVYILRPPGQSSE' A
#
# COMPACT_ATOMS: atom_id res chain seq x y z
N MET A 1 -9.64 12.86 -10.09
CA MET A 1 -9.29 11.44 -10.26
C MET A 1 -7.98 11.19 -11.02
N HIS A 2 -7.35 12.21 -11.62
CA HIS A 2 -6.14 12.01 -12.45
C HIS A 2 -4.84 11.78 -11.66
N THR A 3 -4.75 12.31 -10.43
CA THR A 3 -3.54 12.23 -9.58
C THR A 3 -3.38 10.86 -8.91
N THR A 4 -4.43 10.29 -8.33
CA THR A 4 -4.35 9.00 -7.62
C THR A 4 -4.00 7.85 -8.57
N ALA A 5 -4.55 7.84 -9.77
CA ALA A 5 -4.22 6.85 -10.79
C ALA A 5 -2.75 6.95 -11.23
N LYS A 6 -2.25 8.17 -11.45
CA LYS A 6 -0.83 8.40 -11.76
C LYS A 6 0.11 7.96 -10.64
N VAL A 7 -0.27 8.25 -9.39
CA VAL A 7 0.52 7.83 -8.21
C VAL A 7 0.51 6.31 -8.09
N ALA A 8 -0.64 5.64 -8.27
CA ALA A 8 -0.72 4.18 -8.22
C ALA A 8 0.13 3.52 -9.31
N VAL A 9 0.10 4.05 -10.54
CA VAL A 9 0.92 3.57 -11.65
C VAL A 9 2.40 3.83 -11.40
N ALA A 10 2.77 5.01 -10.90
CA ALA A 10 4.15 5.32 -10.55
C ALA A 10 4.67 4.40 -9.43
N SER A 11 3.88 4.15 -8.39
CA SER A 11 4.22 3.23 -7.31
C SER A 11 4.32 1.78 -7.80
N LEU A 12 3.47 1.36 -8.74
CA LEU A 12 3.55 0.03 -9.34
C LEU A 12 4.83 -0.13 -10.18
N ILE A 13 5.19 0.89 -10.95
CA ILE A 13 6.43 0.92 -11.75
C ILE A 13 7.65 0.88 -10.82
N VAL A 14 7.67 1.71 -9.78
CA VAL A 14 8.76 1.72 -8.79
C VAL A 14 8.86 0.37 -8.08
N GLY A 15 7.74 -0.21 -7.63
CA GLY A 15 7.73 -1.53 -6.98
C GLY A 15 8.18 -2.66 -7.91
N THR A 16 7.81 -2.61 -9.18
CA THR A 16 8.21 -3.60 -10.19
C THR A 16 9.69 -3.46 -10.54
N ILE A 17 10.22 -2.24 -10.64
CA ILE A 17 11.65 -1.97 -10.87
C ILE A 17 12.46 -2.45 -9.65
N PHE A 18 12.05 -2.09 -8.43
CA PHE A 18 12.74 -2.56 -7.21
C PHE A 18 12.75 -4.09 -7.10
N GLY A 19 11.64 -4.74 -7.44
CA GLY A 19 11.55 -6.20 -7.49
C GLY A 19 12.37 -6.85 -8.62
N HIS A 20 12.48 -6.21 -9.78
CA HIS A 20 13.25 -6.75 -10.92
C HIS A 20 14.77 -6.60 -10.75
N PHE A 21 15.23 -5.54 -10.07
CA PHE A 21 16.65 -5.28 -9.85
C PHE A 21 17.24 -6.01 -8.62
N GLY A 22 16.46 -6.85 -7.92
CA GLY A 22 16.93 -7.53 -6.71
C GLY A 22 17.28 -6.57 -5.57
N ILE A 23 16.76 -5.34 -5.62
CA ILE A 23 16.89 -4.36 -4.54
C ILE A 23 15.84 -4.74 -3.49
N THR A 24 16.14 -5.80 -2.75
CA THR A 24 15.37 -6.13 -1.56
C THR A 24 15.70 -5.12 -0.47
N LEU A 25 14.81 -5.01 0.53
CA LEU A 25 15.05 -4.28 1.79
C LEU A 25 16.43 -4.58 2.38
N GLU A 26 16.95 -5.76 2.11
CA GLU A 26 18.25 -6.30 2.44
C GLU A 26 19.42 -5.44 1.91
N THR A 27 19.42 -5.13 0.61
CA THR A 27 20.47 -4.35 -0.05
C THR A 27 20.42 -2.89 0.39
N LEU A 28 19.20 -2.34 0.49
CA LEU A 28 18.97 -0.98 1.00
C LEU A 28 19.39 -0.84 2.47
N ALA A 29 19.10 -1.83 3.31
CA ALA A 29 19.50 -1.80 4.71
C ALA A 29 21.02 -1.84 4.86
N ASN A 30 21.70 -2.67 4.06
CA ASN A 30 23.15 -2.78 4.07
C ASN A 30 23.85 -1.49 3.57
N GLU A 31 23.34 -0.87 2.49
CA GLU A 31 23.83 0.42 1.99
C GLU A 31 23.56 1.60 2.94
N LEU A 32 22.46 1.57 3.69
CA LEU A 32 22.11 2.59 4.68
C LEU A 32 22.78 2.36 6.05
N GLY A 33 23.60 1.30 6.20
CA GLY A 33 24.25 0.93 7.47
C GLY A 33 23.27 0.45 8.56
N LEU A 34 22.06 0.06 8.18
CA LEU A 34 21.03 -0.45 9.07
C LEU A 34 21.19 -1.96 9.23
N SER A 35 21.51 -2.43 10.44
CA SER A 35 21.57 -3.87 10.73
C SER A 35 20.22 -4.53 10.43
N PHE A 36 20.24 -5.63 9.68
CA PHE A 36 19.06 -6.39 9.27
C PHE A 36 18.12 -6.74 10.44
N GLU A 37 18.68 -7.04 11.62
CA GLU A 37 17.90 -7.31 12.82
C GLU A 37 17.01 -6.12 13.23
N ARG A 38 17.46 -4.88 13.01
CA ARG A 38 16.68 -3.67 13.34
C ARG A 38 15.57 -3.42 12.35
N VAL A 39 15.80 -3.69 11.07
CA VAL A 39 14.77 -3.51 10.03
C VAL A 39 13.66 -4.53 10.22
N GLY A 40 14.00 -5.79 10.48
CA GLY A 40 13.03 -6.84 10.82
C GLY A 40 12.20 -6.48 12.04
N ALA A 41 12.84 -6.05 13.14
CA ALA A 41 12.14 -5.61 14.34
C ALA A 41 11.24 -4.38 14.11
N LEU A 42 11.65 -3.45 13.23
CA LEU A 42 10.85 -2.28 12.88
C LEU A 42 9.64 -2.67 12.03
N VAL A 43 9.80 -3.63 11.11
CA VAL A 43 8.70 -4.19 10.31
C VAL A 43 7.71 -4.91 11.21
N GLU A 44 8.16 -5.80 12.09
CA GLU A 44 7.29 -6.51 13.04
C GLU A 44 6.53 -5.52 13.95
N ARG A 45 7.23 -4.49 14.45
CA ARG A 45 6.61 -3.44 15.27
C ARG A 45 5.62 -2.59 14.46
N ALA A 46 5.97 -2.26 13.22
CA ALA A 46 5.09 -1.52 12.32
C ALA A 46 3.84 -2.34 11.98
N PHE A 47 3.97 -3.64 11.74
CA PHE A 47 2.84 -4.54 11.54
C PHE A 47 2.00 -4.66 12.82
N GLY A 48 2.62 -4.83 13.99
CA GLY A 48 1.91 -4.91 15.27
C GLY A 48 1.09 -3.65 15.58
N TRP A 49 1.57 -2.48 15.15
CA TRP A 49 0.84 -1.22 15.26
C TRP A 49 -0.18 -1.01 14.13
N ALA A 50 0.16 -1.35 12.89
CA ALA A 50 -0.67 -1.08 11.73
C ALA A 50 -1.84 -2.06 11.61
N MET A 51 -1.64 -3.35 11.89
CA MET A 51 -2.65 -4.41 11.75
C MET A 51 -3.96 -4.09 12.49
N PRO A 52 -3.97 -3.77 13.81
CA PRO A 52 -5.22 -3.47 14.51
C PRO A 52 -5.90 -2.21 13.97
N ASN A 53 -5.13 -1.18 13.63
CA ASN A 53 -5.65 0.08 13.09
C ASN A 53 -6.21 -0.09 11.66
N LEU A 54 -5.57 -0.91 10.84
CA LEU A 54 -6.03 -1.27 9.50
C LEU A 54 -7.33 -2.05 9.55
N VAL A 55 -7.45 -3.02 10.47
CA VAL A 55 -8.70 -3.77 10.66
C VAL A 55 -9.81 -2.83 11.10
N LEU A 56 -9.56 -1.96 12.07
CA LEU A 56 -10.53 -0.98 12.54
C LEU A 56 -10.97 -0.01 11.41
N GLY A 57 -10.00 0.47 10.62
CA GLY A 57 -10.27 1.28 9.43
C GLY A 57 -11.09 0.52 8.39
N ALA A 58 -10.75 -0.74 8.10
CA ALA A 58 -11.45 -1.57 7.13
C ALA A 58 -12.90 -1.85 7.54
N VAL A 59 -13.16 -2.09 8.82
CA VAL A 59 -14.53 -2.28 9.37
C VAL A 59 -15.42 -1.07 9.11
N ILE A 60 -14.87 0.14 9.01
CA ILE A 60 -15.62 1.37 8.76
C ILE A 60 -15.65 1.73 7.27
N ILE A 61 -14.49 1.68 6.60
CA ILE A 61 -14.30 2.15 5.23
C ILE A 61 -14.93 1.18 4.22
N VAL A 62 -14.82 -0.15 4.43
CA VAL A 62 -15.35 -1.15 3.49
C VAL A 62 -16.87 -1.07 3.37
N PRO A 63 -17.66 -1.00 4.47
CA PRO A 63 -19.12 -0.83 4.35
C PRO A 63 -19.52 0.48 3.65
N ILE A 64 -18.80 1.57 3.89
CA ILE A 64 -19.08 2.86 3.23
C ILE A 64 -18.86 2.72 1.72
N TRP A 65 -17.76 2.10 1.30
CA TRP A 65 -17.50 1.83 -0.11
C TRP A 65 -18.51 0.86 -0.71
N ALA A 66 -18.92 -0.18 0.02
CA ALA A 66 -19.94 -1.11 -0.43
C ALA A 66 -21.29 -0.40 -0.63
N LEU A 67 -21.66 0.50 0.29
CA LEU A 67 -22.86 1.31 0.17
C LEU A 67 -22.76 2.27 -1.02
N VAL A 68 -21.64 2.97 -1.18
CA VAL A 68 -21.40 3.84 -2.35
C VAL A 68 -21.45 3.03 -3.64
N TYR A 69 -20.88 1.83 -3.68
CA TYR A 69 -20.89 0.97 -4.87
C TYR A 69 -22.28 0.45 -5.20
N ILE A 70 -23.06 0.04 -4.18
CA ILE A 70 -24.44 -0.45 -4.35
C ILE A 70 -25.38 0.71 -4.73
N LEU A 71 -25.21 1.88 -4.12
CA LEU A 71 -26.06 3.05 -4.36
C LEU A 71 -25.66 3.85 -5.59
N ARG A 72 -24.43 3.69 -6.10
CA ARG A 72 -24.00 4.31 -7.36
C ARG A 72 -24.35 3.35 -8.48
N PRO A 73 -25.45 3.57 -9.23
CA PRO A 73 -25.82 2.68 -10.31
C PRO A 73 -24.67 2.71 -11.35
N PRO A 74 -24.20 1.54 -11.84
CA PRO A 74 -23.25 1.50 -12.94
C PRO A 74 -24.00 1.90 -14.22
N GLY A 75 -23.99 3.18 -14.55
CA GLY A 75 -24.70 3.65 -15.74
C GLY A 75 -24.74 5.18 -15.87
N GLN A 76 -23.61 5.78 -16.21
CA GLN A 76 -23.54 6.92 -17.12
C GLN A 76 -22.06 7.14 -17.46
N SER A 77 -21.57 6.28 -18.34
CA SER A 77 -20.64 6.68 -19.38
C SER A 77 -21.38 7.75 -20.19
N SER A 78 -21.12 9.03 -19.93
CA SER A 78 -21.49 10.07 -20.88
C SER A 78 -20.52 9.94 -22.06
N GLU A 79 -21.07 9.50 -23.19
CA GLU A 79 -20.60 9.85 -24.53
C GLU A 79 -20.42 11.37 -24.68
#